data_AF-A0A7Y4UAC5-F1
#
_entry.id   AF-A0A7Y4UAC5-F1
#
_cell.length_a   1.000
_cell.length_b   1.000
_cell.length_c   1.000
_cell.angle_alpha   90.00
_cell.angle_beta   90.00
_cell.angle_gamma   90.00
#
_symmetry.space_group_name_H-M   'P 1'
#
loop_
_entity.id
_entity.type
_entity.pdbx_description
1 polymer ?
#
loop_
_entity_poly.entity_id
_entity_poly.type
_entity_poly.pdbx_seq_one_letter_code
_entity_poly.pdbx_strand_id
1 'polypeptide(L)'
;YMGAVKPGEVPKDAPPMFIVTATDDPLGLAADSVTLYSKWLAAKKPVEMHLYAKGGHGFGMRKQNLPTDQWIERFGEWLGVLGLLKK
;
A
#
# COMPACT_ATOMS: atom_id res chain seq x y z
N TYR A 1 8.69 -1.50 16.99
CA TYR A 1 7.80 -2.57 16.50
C TYR A 1 8.45 -3.16 15.25
N MET A 2 9.34 -4.16 15.39
CA MET A 2 10.19 -4.69 14.30
C MET A 2 9.60 -6.00 13.74
N GLY A 3 8.44 -5.95 13.06
CA GLY A 3 7.82 -7.21 12.61
C GLY A 3 6.69 -7.15 11.60
N ALA A 4 6.37 -5.99 11.02
CA ALA A 4 5.22 -5.90 10.11
C ALA A 4 5.47 -6.59 8.75
N VAL A 5 6.73 -6.68 8.30
CA VAL A 5 7.07 -7.36 7.04
C VAL A 5 8.32 -8.22 7.24
N LYS A 6 8.14 -9.52 7.48
CA LYS A 6 9.27 -10.46 7.41
C LYS A 6 9.78 -10.51 5.96
N PRO A 7 11.10 -10.55 5.72
CA PRO A 7 11.66 -10.66 4.39
C PRO A 7 11.44 -12.06 3.81
N GLY A 8 10.23 -12.32 3.32
CA GLY A 8 9.94 -13.46 2.45
C GLY A 8 10.28 -13.12 1.00
N GLU A 9 10.51 -14.16 0.21
CA GLU A 9 10.46 -14.07 -1.25
C GLU A 9 9.01 -13.85 -1.71
N VAL A 10 8.84 -13.18 -2.84
CA VAL A 10 7.51 -13.01 -3.45
C VAL A 10 7.05 -14.37 -3.98
N PRO A 11 5.88 -14.90 -3.57
CA PRO A 11 5.37 -16.17 -4.09
C PRO A 11 5.22 -16.15 -5.62
N LYS A 12 5.41 -17.30 -6.27
CA LYS A 12 5.27 -17.43 -7.74
C LYS A 12 3.87 -17.06 -8.23
N ASP A 13 2.86 -17.36 -7.44
CA ASP A 13 1.44 -17.07 -7.65
C ASP A 13 0.97 -15.80 -6.93
N ALA A 14 1.91 -14.94 -6.49
CA ALA A 14 1.57 -13.71 -5.78
C ALA A 14 0.52 -12.88 -6.55
N PRO A 15 -0.53 -12.41 -5.85
CA PRO A 15 -1.57 -11.59 -6.46
C PRO A 15 -1.05 -10.16 -6.71
N PRO A 16 -1.80 -9.36 -7.49
CA PRO A 16 -1.64 -7.92 -7.50
C PRO A 16 -1.66 -7.34 -6.09
N MET A 17 -0.83 -6.32 -5.84
CA MET A 17 -0.74 -5.69 -4.52
C MET A 17 -0.98 -4.18 -4.59
N PHE A 18 -1.78 -3.68 -3.64
CA PHE A 18 -1.97 -2.26 -3.41
C PHE A 18 -1.43 -1.92 -2.01
N ILE A 19 -0.53 -0.96 -1.92
CA ILE A 19 0.10 -0.53 -0.66
C ILE A 19 -0.31 0.91 -0.37
N VAL A 20 -0.77 1.17 0.85
CA VAL A 20 -1.04 2.52 1.32
C VAL A 20 -0.42 2.74 2.69
N THR A 21 0.39 3.79 2.83
CA THR A 21 1.06 4.13 4.10
C THR A 21 1.27 5.63 4.28
N ALA A 22 1.55 6.03 5.52
CA ALA A 22 1.94 7.40 5.86
C ALA A 22 3.41 7.43 6.31
N THR A 23 4.15 8.45 5.88
CA THR A 23 5.58 8.65 6.19
C THR A 23 5.78 9.06 7.65
N ASP A 24 4.83 9.81 8.21
CA ASP A 24 4.82 10.22 9.61
C ASP A 24 4.25 9.15 10.56
N ASP A 25 4.05 7.91 10.10
CA ASP A 25 3.69 6.80 10.97
C ASP A 25 4.82 6.57 12.01
N PRO A 26 4.54 6.72 13.32
CA PRO A 26 5.55 6.56 14.36
C PRO A 26 6.12 5.14 14.48
N LEU A 27 5.51 4.15 13.83
CA LEU A 27 6.05 2.80 13.74
C LEU A 27 7.15 2.66 12.67
N GLY A 28 7.39 3.68 11.84
CA GLY A 28 8.49 3.71 10.87
C GLY A 28 8.30 2.76 9.69
N LEU A 29 7.05 2.41 9.34
CA LEU A 29 6.73 1.38 8.34
C LEU A 29 6.91 1.81 6.88
N ALA A 30 7.14 3.11 6.62
CA ALA A 30 7.28 3.63 5.27
C ALA A 30 8.43 2.95 4.49
N ALA A 31 9.59 2.74 5.11
CA ALA A 31 10.72 2.08 4.47
C ALA A 31 10.44 0.60 4.16
N ASP A 32 9.74 -0.10 5.05
CA ASP A 32 9.31 -1.48 4.84
C ASP A 32 8.31 -1.58 3.69
N SER A 33 7.39 -0.61 3.57
CA SER A 33 6.44 -0.54 2.45
C SER A 33 7.12 -0.28 1.10
N VAL A 34 8.12 0.60 1.05
CA VAL A 34 8.94 0.81 -0.16
C VAL A 34 9.70 -0.47 -0.54
N THR A 35 10.22 -1.18 0.46
CA THR A 35 10.91 -2.46 0.24
C THR A 35 9.94 -3.51 -0.33
N LEU A 36 8.72 -3.59 0.20
CA LEU A 36 7.69 -4.51 -0.27
C LEU A 36 7.26 -4.20 -1.71
N TYR A 37 7.03 -2.91 -2.03
CA TYR A 37 6.75 -2.46 -3.39
C TYR A 37 7.85 -2.89 -4.36
N SER A 38 9.11 -2.61 -4.00
CA SER A 38 10.28 -2.93 -4.84
C SER A 38 10.40 -4.42 -5.12
N LYS A 39 10.07 -5.27 -4.15
CA LYS A 39 10.05 -6.73 -4.33
C LYS A 39 8.97 -7.19 -5.31
N TRP A 40 7.74 -6.69 -5.17
CA TRP A 40 6.65 -7.01 -6.11
C TRP A 40 6.98 -6.55 -7.54
N LEU A 41 7.54 -5.35 -7.66
CA LEU A 41 7.99 -4.80 -8.94
C LEU A 41 9.09 -5.66 -9.58
N ALA A 42 10.12 -6.03 -8.80
CA ALA A 42 11.21 -6.90 -9.26
C ALA A 42 10.71 -8.29 -9.69
N ALA A 43 9.68 -8.81 -9.02
CA ALA A 43 9.00 -10.05 -9.38
C ALA A 43 8.07 -9.94 -10.60
N LYS A 44 8.01 -8.77 -11.25
CA LYS A 44 7.12 -8.45 -12.38
C LYS A 44 5.64 -8.71 -12.05
N LYS A 45 5.24 -8.50 -10.81
CA LYS A 45 3.84 -8.58 -10.36
C LYS A 45 3.19 -7.19 -10.42
N PRO A 46 1.89 -7.09 -10.74
CA PRO A 46 1.19 -5.81 -10.68
C PRO A 46 1.22 -5.25 -9.26
N VAL A 47 1.69 -4.02 -9.10
CA VAL A 47 1.78 -3.38 -7.79
C VAL A 47 1.60 -1.87 -7.91
N GLU A 48 0.87 -1.29 -6.98
CA GLU A 48 0.68 0.15 -6.83
C GLU A 48 0.93 0.57 -5.37
N MET A 49 1.51 1.75 -5.18
CA MET A 49 1.78 2.29 -3.85
C MET A 49 1.39 3.76 -3.76
N HIS A 50 0.67 4.10 -2.69
CA HIS A 50 0.38 5.46 -2.26
C HIS A 50 1.07 5.71 -0.92
N LEU A 51 2.12 6.53 -0.93
CA LEU A 51 2.86 6.93 0.27
C LEU A 51 2.58 8.40 0.57
N TYR A 52 1.79 8.66 1.60
CA TYR A 52 1.43 10.01 2.01
C TYR A 52 2.45 10.58 3.00
N ALA A 53 2.68 11.89 2.97
CA ALA A 53 3.56 12.53 3.94
C ALA A 53 2.97 12.56 5.36
N LYS A 54 1.63 12.69 5.47
CA LYS A 54 0.91 12.78 6.74
C LYS A 54 -0.31 11.87 6.78
N GLY A 55 -0.55 11.27 7.94
CA GLY A 55 -1.73 10.44 8.26
C GLY A 55 -1.59 9.73 9.60
N GLY A 56 -0.36 9.45 10.03
CA GLY A 56 -0.05 8.71 11.25
C GLY A 56 -0.42 7.23 11.15
N HIS A 57 -0.16 6.50 12.25
CA HIS A 57 -0.46 5.07 12.29
C HIS A 57 -1.96 4.81 12.25
N GLY A 58 -2.40 3.90 11.36
CA GLY A 58 -3.78 3.43 11.34
C GLY A 58 -4.83 4.49 11.01
N PHE A 59 -4.53 5.43 10.10
CA PHE A 59 -5.49 6.48 9.69
C PHE A 59 -6.82 5.92 9.18
N GLY A 60 -6.82 4.74 8.54
CA GLY A 60 -8.03 4.04 8.12
C GLY A 60 -8.89 4.91 7.19
N MET A 61 -10.21 4.91 7.41
CA MET A 61 -11.16 5.78 6.67
C MET A 61 -11.63 6.97 7.51
N ARG A 62 -10.87 7.35 8.56
CA ARG A 62 -11.22 8.51 9.38
C ARG A 62 -10.93 9.78 8.60
N LYS A 63 -11.88 10.71 8.58
CA LYS A 63 -11.66 12.02 7.98
C LYS A 63 -10.66 12.82 8.81
N GLN A 64 -9.50 13.12 8.23
CA GLN A 64 -8.43 13.91 8.83
C GLN A 64 -8.26 15.28 8.15
N ASN A 65 -9.02 15.55 7.07
CA ASN A 65 -8.81 16.67 6.15
C ASN A 65 -7.39 16.64 5.54
N LEU A 66 -6.91 15.42 5.26
CA LEU A 66 -5.64 15.14 4.62
C LEU A 66 -5.88 14.37 3.31
N PRO A 67 -4.91 14.33 2.38
CA PRO A 67 -5.04 13.52 1.17
C PRO A 67 -5.28 12.02 1.42
N THR A 68 -4.90 11.53 2.61
CA THR A 68 -5.20 10.16 3.05
C THR A 68 -6.70 9.89 3.06
N ASP A 69 -7.57 10.88 3.23
CA ASP A 69 -9.03 10.69 3.23
C ASP A 69 -9.54 10.05 1.92
N GLN A 70 -8.79 10.15 0.82
CA GLN A 70 -9.18 9.67 -0.50
C GLN A 70 -8.48 8.38 -0.96
N TRP A 71 -7.82 7.66 -0.05
CA TRP A 71 -7.05 6.46 -0.44
C TRP A 71 -7.95 5.34 -0.98
N ILE A 72 -9.20 5.25 -0.51
CA ILE A 72 -10.14 4.19 -0.89
C ILE A 72 -10.65 4.38 -2.32
N GLU A 73 -10.78 5.63 -2.79
CA GLU A 73 -11.09 5.96 -4.17
C GLU A 73 -9.96 5.50 -5.09
N ARG A 74 -8.69 5.74 -4.70
CA ARG A 74 -7.52 5.25 -5.45
C ARG A 74 -7.47 3.73 -5.50
N PHE A 75 -7.79 3.06 -4.40
CA PHE A 75 -7.93 1.61 -4.37
C PHE A 75 -9.03 1.12 -5.34
N GLY A 76 -10.19 1.79 -5.38
CA GLY A 76 -11.26 1.48 -6.31
C GLY A 76 -10.85 1.66 -7.78
N GLU A 77 -10.18 2.77 -8.10
CA GLU A 77 -9.64 3.02 -9.44
C GLU A 77 -8.63 1.94 -9.85
N TRP A 78 -7.74 1.54 -8.94
CA TRP A 78 -6.78 0.46 -9.15
C TRP A 78 -7.46 -0.88 -9.42
N LEU A 79 -8.50 -1.25 -8.65
CA LEU A 79 -9.31 -2.44 -8.93
C LEU A 79 -9.95 -2.38 -10.32
N GLY A 80 -10.42 -1.19 -10.73
CA GLY A 80 -10.97 -0.94 -12.06
C GLY A 80 -9.95 -1.17 -13.18
N VAL A 81 -8.72 -0.65 -13.03
CA VAL A 81 -7.61 -0.88 -13.97
C VAL A 81 -7.28 -2.37 -14.11
N LEU A 82 -7.37 -3.13 -13.02
CA LEU A 82 -7.15 -4.58 -13.02
C LEU A 82 -8.34 -5.39 -13.53
N GLY A 83 -9.48 -4.75 -13.85
CA GLY A 83 -10.71 -5.45 -14.24
C GLY A 83 -11.32 -6.30 -13.12
N LEU A 84 -11.03 -5.97 -11.85
CA LEU A 84 -11.50 -6.70 -10.68
C LEU A 84 -12.83 -6.19 -10.12
N LEU A 85 -13.37 -5.09 -10.68
CA LEU A 85 -14.70 -4.60 -10.37
C LEU A 85 -15.73 -5.25 -11.30
N LYS A 86 -16.79 -5.81 -10.72
CA LYS A 86 -17.99 -6.19 -11.49
C LYS A 86 -18.72 -4.92 -11.91
N LYS A 87 -19.18 -4.89 -13.15
CA LYS A 87 -20.16 -3.89 -13.61
C LYS A 87 -21.53 -4.18 -13.02
#